data_AF-A0A814PA27-F1
#
_entry.id   AF-A0A814PA27-F1
#
_cell.length_a   1.000
_cell.length_b   1.000
_cell.length_c   1.000
_cell.angle_alpha   90.00
_cell.angle_beta   90.00
_cell.angle_gamma   90.00
#
_symmetry.space_group_name_H-M   'P 1'
#
loop_
_entity.id
_entity.type
_entity.pdbx_description
1 polymer ?
#
loop_
_entity_poly.entity_id
_entity_poly.type
_entity_poly.pdbx_seq_one_letter_code
_entity_poly.pdbx_strand_id
1 'polypeptide(L)'
;MNNNFWLIDQEIFKHPFTCTIAGPTQSGKTWLINRISDIDEIDPSQNNLIILDVLMKECEEDVSIQKFFTIDSHHKNISVFFITQNIFSKGKFTRTLNLNSHYLVLFNNPRDKLQISTLARQMFPGKSSFFIEAYEDASSKPHGYLMIDLKQTTENPNRIQTGITPDEQRIIYTPK
;
A
#
# COMPACT_ATOMS: atom_id res chain seq x y z
N MET A 1 14.94 28.19 -4.48
CA MET A 1 14.42 27.42 -5.63
C MET A 1 13.75 26.20 -5.04
N ASN A 2 12.48 26.02 -5.36
CA ASN A 2 11.52 25.23 -4.58
C ASN A 2 11.77 23.72 -4.75
N ASN A 3 12.33 23.09 -3.71
CA ASN A 3 12.38 21.64 -3.57
C ASN A 3 10.98 21.12 -3.22
N ASN A 4 10.11 21.02 -4.23
CA ASN A 4 8.82 20.34 -4.14
C ASN A 4 9.02 18.80 -4.17
N PHE A 5 9.95 18.27 -3.37
CA PHE A 5 10.22 16.83 -3.26
C PHE A 5 9.16 16.06 -2.46
N TRP A 6 8.00 16.67 -2.16
CA TRP A 6 7.01 16.10 -1.24
C TRP A 6 5.58 16.33 -1.72
N LEU A 7 5.09 15.44 -2.59
CA LEU A 7 3.65 15.24 -2.80
C LEU A 7 3.09 14.05 -2.02
N ILE A 8 3.89 13.50 -1.10
CA ILE A 8 3.43 12.55 -0.09
C ILE A 8 2.98 13.35 1.11
N ASP A 9 1.69 13.26 1.46
CA ASP A 9 1.19 13.78 2.72
C ASP A 9 1.93 13.09 3.89
N GLN A 10 2.81 13.85 4.55
CA GLN A 10 3.59 13.40 5.70
C GLN A 10 2.70 13.05 6.90
N GLU A 11 1.45 13.52 6.92
CA GLU A 11 0.47 13.09 7.92
C GLU A 11 0.02 11.64 7.69
N ILE A 12 0.03 11.18 6.44
CA ILE A 12 -0.43 9.84 6.05
C ILE A 12 0.74 8.86 6.04
N PHE A 13 1.81 9.19 5.31
CA PHE A 13 2.95 8.30 5.12
C PHE A 13 4.20 8.85 5.79
N LYS A 14 4.41 8.46 7.05
CA LYS A 14 5.64 8.79 7.79
C LYS A 14 6.80 7.94 7.34
N HIS A 15 7.85 8.57 6.82
CA HIS A 15 9.09 7.91 6.43
C HIS A 15 9.88 7.39 7.67
N PRO A 16 10.58 6.25 7.56
CA PRO A 16 10.50 5.25 6.49
C PRO A 16 9.23 4.40 6.59
N PHE A 17 8.68 3.97 5.45
CA PHE A 17 7.52 3.09 5.42
C PHE A 17 7.57 2.05 4.30
N THR A 18 6.76 1.01 4.42
CA THR A 18 6.50 0.03 3.37
C THR A 18 5.02 0.04 3.03
N CYS A 19 4.68 0.20 1.77
CA CYS A 19 3.29 0.22 1.30
C CYS A 19 3.11 -0.76 0.14
N THR A 20 2.18 -1.70 0.29
CA THR A 20 1.77 -2.58 -0.81
C THR A 20 0.58 -1.97 -1.53
N ILE A 21 0.64 -1.85 -2.86
CA ILE A 21 -0.44 -1.36 -3.73
C ILE A 21 -0.93 -2.54 -4.58
N ALA A 22 -2.16 -2.95 -4.37
CA ALA A 22 -2.74 -4.12 -5.03
C ALA A 22 -3.93 -3.78 -5.95
N GLY A 23 -3.97 -4.41 -7.12
CA GLY A 23 -5.09 -4.29 -8.06
C GLY A 23 -4.79 -4.87 -9.44
N PRO A 24 -5.82 -5.15 -10.27
CA PRO A 24 -5.62 -5.73 -11.60
C PRO A 24 -4.90 -4.75 -12.54
N THR A 25 -4.45 -5.24 -13.69
CA THR A 25 -3.91 -4.37 -14.77
C THR A 25 -4.90 -3.25 -15.10
N GLN A 26 -4.39 -2.04 -15.34
CA GLN A 26 -5.16 -0.81 -15.60
C GLN A 26 -6.08 -0.32 -14.46
N SER A 27 -5.94 -0.82 -13.22
CA SER A 27 -6.75 -0.33 -12.09
C SER A 27 -6.41 1.09 -11.60
N GLY A 28 -5.31 1.69 -12.08
CA GLY A 28 -4.84 3.01 -11.63
C GLY A 28 -3.61 2.99 -10.71
N LYS A 29 -2.93 1.84 -10.54
CA LYS A 29 -1.75 1.73 -9.66
C LYS A 29 -0.64 2.72 -10.05
N THR A 30 -0.26 2.76 -11.34
CA THR A 30 0.74 3.71 -11.87
C THR A 30 0.28 5.16 -11.75
N TRP A 31 -1.02 5.41 -11.91
CA TRP A 31 -1.60 6.76 -11.73
C TRP A 31 -1.43 7.25 -10.29
N LEU A 32 -1.68 6.39 -9.30
CA LEU A 32 -1.48 6.75 -7.89
C LEU A 32 0.00 6.98 -7.59
N ILE A 33 0.88 6.13 -8.12
CA ILE A 33 2.33 6.28 -7.97
C ILE A 33 2.85 7.61 -8.50
N ASN A 34 2.45 7.98 -9.71
CA ASN A 34 2.91 9.23 -10.32
C ASN A 34 2.39 10.47 -9.59
N ARG A 35 1.36 10.32 -8.74
CA ARG A 35 0.86 11.40 -7.87
C ARG A 35 1.56 11.48 -6.53
N ILE A 36 2.20 10.40 -6.10
CA ILE A 36 2.87 10.29 -4.79
C ILE A 36 4.40 10.22 -4.89
N SER A 37 4.99 10.26 -6.09
CA SER A 37 6.44 10.10 -6.23
C SER A 37 7.06 11.01 -7.29
N ASP A 38 8.26 11.48 -6.99
CA ASP A 38 9.24 12.08 -7.90
C ASP A 38 10.56 11.34 -7.58
N ILE A 39 11.16 10.64 -8.54
CA ILE A 39 12.32 9.76 -8.26
C ILE A 39 13.41 10.02 -9.30
N ASP A 40 14.53 10.57 -8.82
CA ASP A 40 15.84 10.43 -9.44
C ASP A 40 16.87 10.18 -8.31
N GLU A 41 17.53 9.02 -8.39
CA GLU A 41 18.68 8.52 -7.58
C GLU A 41 18.52 8.32 -6.05
N ILE A 42 19.22 7.31 -5.51
CA ILE A 42 19.17 6.90 -4.09
C ILE A 42 20.39 7.49 -3.35
N ASP A 43 20.15 8.44 -2.43
CA ASP A 43 21.14 9.06 -1.53
C ASP A 43 20.88 8.64 -0.07
N PRO A 44 21.75 7.85 0.59
CA PRO A 44 21.57 7.41 1.98
C PRO A 44 21.49 8.53 3.02
N SER A 45 21.93 9.75 2.68
CA SER A 45 21.84 10.93 3.56
C SER A 45 20.48 11.64 3.44
N GLN A 46 19.61 11.18 2.55
CA GLN A 46 18.28 11.71 2.30
C GLN A 46 17.21 10.63 2.53
N ASN A 47 15.95 11.06 2.50
CA ASN A 47 14.80 10.17 2.53
C ASN A 47 14.63 9.55 1.14
N ASN A 48 14.83 8.24 1.02
CA ASN A 48 14.76 7.57 -0.27
C ASN A 48 13.39 6.94 -0.52
N LEU A 49 12.92 6.95 -1.76
CA LEU A 49 11.70 6.26 -2.18
C LEU A 49 12.00 5.25 -3.29
N ILE A 50 11.65 4.00 -3.09
CA ILE A 50 11.81 2.93 -4.07
C ILE A 50 10.43 2.40 -4.49
N ILE A 51 10.23 2.19 -5.79
CA ILE A 51 9.00 1.62 -6.35
C ILE A 51 9.35 0.32 -7.07
N LEU A 52 8.71 -0.77 -6.66
CA LEU A 52 8.92 -2.09 -7.23
C LEU A 52 7.63 -2.58 -7.88
N ASP A 53 7.66 -2.83 -9.20
CA ASP A 53 6.53 -3.35 -9.97
C ASP A 53 6.63 -4.88 -10.20
N VAL A 54 5.54 -5.60 -9.97
CA VAL A 54 5.41 -7.06 -10.14
C VAL A 54 5.28 -7.49 -11.61
N LEU A 55 5.74 -6.67 -12.56
CA LEU A 55 6.22 -7.24 -13.84
C LEU A 55 7.45 -8.16 -13.64
N MET A 56 8.04 -8.18 -12.45
CA MET A 56 9.25 -8.92 -12.15
C MET A 56 8.99 -10.25 -11.42
N LYS A 57 8.78 -11.31 -12.19
CA LYS A 57 8.97 -12.70 -11.74
C LYS A 57 10.40 -12.92 -11.19
N GLU A 58 11.35 -12.10 -11.63
CA GLU A 58 12.78 -12.12 -11.24
C GLU A 58 13.04 -11.61 -9.81
N CYS A 59 12.17 -10.75 -9.25
CA CYS A 59 12.37 -10.21 -7.91
C CYS A 59 11.96 -11.16 -6.78
N GLU A 60 11.08 -12.15 -7.05
CA GLU A 60 10.66 -13.12 -6.04
C GLU A 60 11.82 -14.05 -5.62
N GLU A 61 12.81 -14.25 -6.50
CA GLU A 61 13.98 -15.11 -6.28
C GLU A 61 15.21 -14.34 -5.79
N ASP A 62 15.21 -13.00 -5.92
CA ASP A 62 16.37 -12.17 -5.55
C ASP A 62 16.41 -11.87 -4.05
N VAL A 63 17.33 -12.54 -3.35
CA VAL A 63 17.59 -12.40 -1.91
C VAL A 63 17.93 -10.94 -1.52
N SER A 64 18.53 -10.15 -2.40
CA SER A 64 18.88 -8.75 -2.13
C SER A 64 17.62 -7.90 -1.96
N ILE A 65 16.62 -8.12 -2.82
CA ILE A 65 15.30 -7.48 -2.74
C ILE A 65 14.61 -7.88 -1.44
N GLN A 66 14.67 -9.17 -1.06
CA GLN A 66 14.09 -9.64 0.20
C GLN A 66 14.69 -8.97 1.44
N LYS A 67 15.99 -8.65 1.43
CA LYS A 67 16.67 -7.95 2.53
C LYS A 67 16.21 -6.49 2.67
N PHE A 68 15.94 -5.79 1.55
CA PHE A 68 15.40 -4.43 1.57
C PHE A 68 14.07 -4.35 2.32
N PHE A 69 13.24 -5.39 2.23
CA PHE A 69 11.91 -5.43 2.86
C PHE A 69 11.87 -5.88 4.31
N THR A 70 12.91 -6.53 4.81
CA THR A 70 12.89 -7.16 6.15
C THR A 70 13.78 -6.44 7.15
N ILE A 71 14.99 -6.07 6.75
CA ILE A 71 16.01 -5.56 7.67
C ILE A 71 16.44 -4.14 7.26
N ASP A 72 16.53 -3.84 5.97
CA ASP A 72 17.26 -2.65 5.52
C ASP A 72 16.43 -1.37 5.33
N SER A 73 15.11 -1.41 5.12
CA SER A 73 14.32 -0.19 4.88
C SER A 73 14.35 0.79 6.06
N HIS A 74 14.23 0.25 7.28
CA HIS A 74 14.26 1.04 8.52
C HIS A 74 15.65 1.55 8.87
N HIS A 75 16.70 0.79 8.55
CA HIS A 75 18.08 1.16 8.87
C HIS A 75 18.75 2.04 7.81
N LYS A 76 18.22 2.07 6.59
CA LYS A 76 18.77 2.85 5.46
C LYS A 76 17.94 4.08 5.10
N ASN A 77 16.92 4.44 5.90
CA ASN A 77 16.06 5.59 5.64
C ASN A 77 15.40 5.49 4.24
N ILE A 78 14.70 4.37 4.00
CA ILE A 78 14.08 4.04 2.71
C ILE A 78 12.59 3.76 2.90
N SER A 79 11.76 4.45 2.13
CA SER A 79 10.36 4.10 1.90
C SER A 79 10.22 3.25 0.65
N VAL A 80 9.31 2.27 0.67
CA VAL A 80 9.11 1.34 -0.44
C VAL A 80 7.63 1.23 -0.80
N PHE A 81 7.30 1.45 -2.08
CA PHE A 81 6.04 1.03 -2.68
C PHE A 81 6.24 -0.29 -3.42
N PHE A 82 5.41 -1.28 -3.10
CA PHE A 82 5.39 -2.57 -3.78
C PHE A 82 4.06 -2.74 -4.53
N ILE A 83 4.11 -2.88 -5.85
CA ILE A 83 2.91 -2.97 -6.70
C ILE A 83 2.65 -4.43 -7.01
N THR A 84 1.47 -4.96 -6.69
CA THR A 84 1.09 -6.34 -7.01
C THR A 84 -0.30 -6.44 -7.64
N GLN A 85 -0.56 -7.54 -8.34
CA GLN A 85 -1.91 -7.90 -8.78
C GLN A 85 -2.63 -8.83 -7.80
N ASN A 86 -1.88 -9.54 -6.95
CA ASN A 86 -2.42 -10.55 -6.05
C ASN A 86 -1.75 -10.44 -4.68
N ILE A 87 -2.54 -10.10 -3.66
CA ILE A 87 -2.05 -9.99 -2.27
C ILE A 87 -1.87 -11.35 -1.60
N PHE A 88 -2.35 -12.44 -2.19
CA PHE A 88 -2.16 -13.81 -1.73
C PHE A 88 -1.31 -14.65 -2.71
N SER A 89 -0.42 -14.02 -3.50
CA SER A 89 0.43 -14.77 -4.42
C SER A 89 1.27 -15.81 -3.65
N LYS A 90 1.45 -16.98 -4.26
CA LYS A 90 2.12 -18.14 -3.65
C LYS A 90 3.65 -17.96 -3.72
N GLY A 91 4.16 -16.93 -3.06
CA GLY A 91 5.59 -16.69 -2.86
C GLY A 91 5.90 -16.57 -1.37
N LYS A 92 6.96 -17.24 -0.89
CA LYS A 92 7.46 -17.05 0.50
C LYS A 92 7.72 -15.56 0.77
N PHE A 93 8.18 -14.85 -0.26
CA PHE A 93 8.46 -13.43 -0.22
C PHE A 93 7.19 -12.58 -0.07
N THR A 94 6.16 -12.81 -0.88
CA THR A 94 4.88 -12.06 -0.82
C THR A 94 4.20 -12.16 0.55
N ARG A 95 4.28 -13.34 1.19
CA ARG A 95 3.76 -13.50 2.55
C ARG A 95 4.51 -12.61 3.55
N THR A 96 5.83 -12.60 3.49
CA THR A 96 6.68 -11.76 4.36
C THR A 96 6.46 -10.28 4.10
N LEU A 97 6.30 -9.88 2.83
CA LEU A 97 5.98 -8.50 2.44
C LEU A 97 4.67 -8.01 3.06
N ASN A 98 3.61 -8.78 2.90
CA ASN A 98 2.30 -8.40 3.41
C ASN A 98 2.27 -8.34 4.95
N LEU A 99 3.00 -9.23 5.63
CA LEU A 99 3.08 -9.23 7.09
C LEU A 99 3.91 -8.07 7.66
N ASN A 100 4.87 -7.53 6.89
CA ASN A 100 5.74 -6.43 7.30
C ASN A 100 5.40 -5.09 6.62
N SER A 101 4.27 -5.01 5.91
CA SER A 101 3.82 -3.76 5.28
C SER A 101 3.22 -2.83 6.32
N HIS A 102 3.60 -1.55 6.32
CA HIS A 102 2.96 -0.51 7.13
C HIS A 102 1.59 -0.16 6.59
N TYR A 103 1.44 -0.23 5.26
CA TYR A 103 0.22 0.14 4.58
C TYR A 103 -0.13 -0.85 3.46
N LEU A 104 -1.43 -1.02 3.22
CA LEU A 104 -1.96 -1.79 2.10
C LEU A 104 -3.04 -0.97 1.39
N VAL A 105 -2.80 -0.65 0.11
CA VAL A 105 -3.75 0.04 -0.76
C VAL A 105 -4.39 -0.99 -1.70
N LEU A 106 -5.72 -1.07 -1.70
CA LEU A 106 -6.50 -2.00 -2.51
C LEU A 106 -7.32 -1.21 -3.54
N PHE A 107 -6.98 -1.37 -4.81
CA PHE A 107 -7.80 -0.89 -5.91
C PHE A 107 -8.93 -1.86 -6.24
N ASN A 108 -9.96 -1.35 -6.92
CA ASN A 108 -11.04 -2.17 -7.42
C ASN A 108 -10.53 -3.36 -8.27
N ASN A 109 -10.76 -4.57 -7.79
CA ASN A 109 -10.52 -5.81 -8.52
C ASN A 109 -11.82 -6.58 -8.79
N PRO A 110 -12.54 -6.30 -9.89
CA PRO A 110 -13.78 -7.00 -10.20
C PRO A 110 -13.57 -8.49 -10.54
N ARG A 111 -12.34 -8.89 -10.88
CA ARG A 111 -12.00 -10.27 -11.27
C ARG A 111 -11.82 -11.20 -10.08
N ASP A 112 -11.48 -10.66 -8.90
CA ASP A 112 -11.15 -11.46 -7.74
C ASP A 112 -11.63 -10.82 -6.43
N LYS A 113 -12.94 -10.90 -6.21
CA LYS A 113 -13.58 -10.47 -4.96
C LYS A 113 -13.24 -11.39 -3.77
N LEU A 114 -12.75 -12.60 -4.03
CA LEU A 114 -12.43 -13.56 -2.98
C LEU A 114 -11.23 -13.09 -2.14
N GLN A 115 -10.28 -12.37 -2.75
CA GLN A 115 -9.18 -11.76 -2.00
C GLN A 115 -9.70 -10.77 -0.96
N ILE A 116 -10.65 -9.91 -1.34
CA ILE A 116 -11.24 -8.91 -0.45
C ILE A 116 -11.99 -9.58 0.70
N SER A 117 -12.84 -10.57 0.41
CA SER A 117 -13.61 -11.26 1.45
C SER A 117 -12.72 -12.08 2.40
N THR A 118 -11.63 -12.66 1.88
CA THR A 118 -10.63 -13.39 2.69
C THR A 118 -9.90 -12.44 3.63
N LEU A 119 -9.43 -11.30 3.11
CA LEU A 119 -8.74 -10.29 3.91
C LEU A 119 -9.67 -9.69 4.98
N ALA A 120 -10.92 -9.36 4.61
CA ALA A 120 -11.93 -8.85 5.53
C ALA A 120 -12.12 -9.79 6.74
N ARG A 121 -12.21 -11.10 6.48
CA ARG A 121 -12.36 -12.11 7.55
C ARG A 121 -11.12 -12.24 8.42
N GLN A 122 -9.93 -12.07 7.86
CA GLN A 122 -8.68 -12.11 8.62
C GLN A 122 -8.51 -10.88 9.51
N MET A 123 -8.85 -9.69 9.00
CA MET A 123 -8.66 -8.42 9.72
C MET A 123 -9.78 -8.10 10.70
N PHE A 124 -11.02 -8.42 10.35
CA PHE A 124 -12.21 -8.11 11.15
C PHE A 124 -13.05 -9.37 11.39
N PRO A 125 -12.55 -10.36 12.16
CA PRO A 125 -13.31 -11.57 12.47
C PRO A 125 -14.68 -11.23 13.07
N GLY A 126 -15.76 -11.76 12.49
CA GLY A 126 -17.14 -11.48 12.91
C GLY A 126 -17.69 -10.11 12.49
N LYS A 127 -16.88 -9.26 11.85
CA LYS A 127 -17.27 -7.92 11.34
C LYS A 127 -16.82 -7.69 9.89
N SER A 128 -16.70 -8.75 9.09
CA SER A 128 -16.20 -8.66 7.71
C SER A 128 -17.07 -7.76 6.81
N SER A 129 -18.36 -7.63 7.09
CA SER A 129 -19.27 -6.78 6.31
C SER A 129 -18.83 -5.31 6.32
N PHE A 130 -18.39 -4.79 7.46
CA PHE A 130 -17.87 -3.42 7.58
C PHE A 130 -16.73 -3.17 6.59
N PHE A 131 -15.76 -4.08 6.52
CA PHE A 131 -14.61 -3.92 5.62
C PHE A 131 -15.04 -3.99 4.15
N ILE A 132 -15.97 -4.90 3.82
CA ILE A 132 -16.48 -5.06 2.46
C ILE A 132 -17.24 -3.80 2.02
N GLU A 133 -18.12 -3.27 2.88
CA GLU A 133 -18.87 -2.03 2.63
C GLU A 133 -17.94 -0.83 2.44
N ALA A 134 -16.92 -0.68 3.29
CA ALA A 134 -15.91 0.37 3.16
C ALA A 134 -15.12 0.26 1.84
N TYR A 135 -14.74 -0.96 1.46
CA TYR A 135 -14.06 -1.21 0.19
C TYR A 135 -14.95 -0.87 -1.02
N GLU A 136 -16.22 -1.29 -1.01
CA GLU A 136 -17.16 -1.02 -2.10
C GLU A 136 -17.43 0.49 -2.25
N ASP A 137 -17.59 1.21 -1.14
CA ASP A 137 -17.76 2.66 -1.13
C ASP A 137 -16.52 3.37 -1.70
N ALA A 138 -15.33 3.06 -1.15
CA ALA A 138 -14.06 3.68 -1.56
C ALA A 138 -13.68 3.39 -3.03
N SER A 139 -14.12 2.24 -3.55
CA SER A 139 -13.82 1.78 -4.92
C SER A 139 -14.93 2.04 -5.94
N SER A 140 -16.00 2.74 -5.55
CA SER A 140 -17.14 3.06 -6.41
C SER A 140 -16.81 4.02 -7.56
N LYS A 141 -15.84 4.92 -7.36
CA LYS A 141 -15.36 5.88 -8.36
C LYS A 141 -14.24 5.30 -9.24
N PRO A 142 -14.05 5.80 -10.48
CA PRO A 142 -12.86 5.48 -11.27
C PRO A 142 -11.58 5.75 -10.47
N HIS A 143 -10.64 4.81 -10.52
CA HIS A 143 -9.41 4.83 -9.71
C HIS A 143 -9.64 4.86 -8.19
N GLY A 144 -10.83 4.51 -7.72
CA GLY A 144 -11.12 4.37 -6.30
C GLY A 144 -10.31 3.24 -5.66
N TYR A 145 -9.86 3.47 -4.43
CA TYR A 145 -9.03 2.56 -3.67
C TYR A 145 -9.34 2.67 -2.17
N LEU A 146 -9.10 1.58 -1.45
CA LEU A 146 -9.14 1.54 0.01
C LEU A 146 -7.72 1.40 0.55
N MET A 147 -7.30 2.30 1.42
CA MET A 147 -6.04 2.25 2.14
C MET A 147 -6.27 1.68 3.55
N ILE A 148 -5.36 0.79 3.93
CA ILE A 148 -5.35 0.09 5.21
C ILE A 148 -4.06 0.43 5.92
N ASP A 149 -4.16 1.02 7.10
CA ASP A 149 -3.04 1.27 8.01
C ASP A 149 -2.82 0.03 8.90
N LEU A 150 -1.71 -0.66 8.66
CA LEU A 150 -1.31 -1.90 9.31
C LEU A 150 -0.31 -1.71 10.46
N LYS A 151 0.08 -0.45 10.78
CA LYS A 151 0.97 -0.19 11.92
C LYS A 151 0.33 -0.68 13.22
N GLN A 152 1.14 -1.23 14.11
CA GLN A 152 0.66 -1.67 15.43
C GLN A 152 0.18 -0.50 16.30
N THR A 153 0.75 0.68 16.10
CA THR A 153 0.42 1.91 16.83
C THR A 153 -0.87 2.58 16.37
N THR A 154 -1.44 2.17 15.23
CA THR A 154 -2.69 2.74 14.72
C THR A 154 -3.88 2.15 15.47
N GLU A 155 -4.71 3.02 16.05
CA GLU A 155 -5.95 2.57 16.68
C GLU A 155 -6.92 1.99 15.65
N ASN A 156 -7.65 0.93 16.03
CA ASN A 156 -8.56 0.21 15.13
C ASN A 156 -9.55 1.09 14.34
N PRO A 157 -10.15 2.15 14.90
CA PRO A 157 -11.06 3.02 14.15
C PRO A 157 -10.39 3.77 12.99
N ASN A 158 -9.07 3.99 13.06
CA ASN A 158 -8.33 4.83 12.12
C ASN A 158 -7.62 4.01 11.01
N ARG A 159 -7.85 2.69 10.97
CA ARG A 159 -7.13 1.79 10.07
C ARG A 159 -7.64 1.82 8.63
N ILE A 160 -8.93 2.07 8.43
CA ILE A 160 -9.59 1.90 7.13
C ILE A 160 -9.94 3.26 6.57
N GLN A 161 -9.34 3.64 5.44
CA GLN A 161 -9.44 5.00 4.92
C GLN A 161 -9.30 5.09 3.40
N THR A 162 -9.70 6.20 2.80
CA THR A 162 -9.44 6.58 1.40
C THR A 162 -9.14 8.08 1.30
N GLY A 163 -8.81 8.56 0.10
CA GLY A 163 -8.47 9.97 -0.14
C GLY A 163 -7.11 10.33 0.45
N ILE A 164 -6.07 9.62 0.01
CA ILE A 164 -4.69 9.79 0.49
C ILE A 164 -3.81 10.61 -0.46
N THR A 165 -4.34 11.10 -1.59
CA THR A 165 -3.62 12.02 -2.46
C THR A 165 -3.94 13.48 -2.10
N PRO A 166 -3.04 14.45 -2.36
CA PRO A 166 -3.23 15.84 -1.95
C PRO A 166 -4.50 16.51 -2.48
N ASP A 167 -5.04 16.00 -3.58
CA ASP A 167 -6.24 16.48 -4.26
C ASP A 167 -7.55 15.81 -3.79
N GLU A 168 -7.47 14.90 -2.82
CA GLU A 168 -8.62 14.15 -2.33
C GLU A 168 -9.00 14.51 -0.89
N GLN A 169 -10.30 14.47 -0.60
CA GLN A 169 -10.79 14.54 0.77
C GLN A 169 -10.59 13.20 1.46
N ARG A 170 -9.87 13.20 2.58
CA ARG A 170 -9.67 12.01 3.41
C ARG A 170 -10.97 11.56 4.06
N ILE A 171 -11.26 10.26 3.94
CA ILE A 171 -12.41 9.61 4.57
C ILE A 171 -11.89 8.43 5.41
N ILE A 172 -12.33 8.36 6.66
CA ILE A 172 -12.02 7.26 7.59
C ILE A 172 -13.30 6.47 7.85
N TYR A 173 -13.26 5.17 7.62
CA TYR A 173 -14.38 4.26 7.84
C TYR A 173 -14.28 3.66 9.23
N THR A 174 -15.34 3.78 10.02
CA THR A 174 -15.43 3.22 11.38
C THR A 174 -16.54 2.18 11.46
N PRO A 175 -16.33 1.04 12.14
CA PRO A 175 -17.39 0.07 12.36
C PRO A 175 -18.48 0.68 13.25
N LYS A 176 -19.75 0.33 12.95
CA LYS A 176 -20.90 0.64 13.81
C LYS A 176 -20.88 -0.18 15.10
#